data_AF-U6DLX7-F1
#
_entry.id   AF-U6DLX7-F1
#
_cell.length_a   1.000
_cell.length_b   1.000
_cell.length_c   1.000
_cell.angle_alpha   90.00
_cell.angle_beta   90.00
_cell.angle_gamma   90.00
#
_symmetry.space_group_name_H-M   'P 1'
#
loop_
_entity.id
_entity.type
_entity.pdbx_description
1 polymer ?
#
loop_
_entity_poly.entity_id
_entity_poly.type
_entity_poly.pdbx_seq_one_letter_code
_entity_poly.pdbx_strand_id
1 'polypeptide(L)'
;RDHPAVIKRRFTSVLVVSSLSPLCVLLWRELTGIQPGTSLLTLMGFRLEGIFPAALLPLLLTMILFLGPLMQLSMDCPCDLTDGLKVVLAPRSWARCLTDMRWLRNQVIAPLTEELVFRACMLPMLAPCTGLGPAVFTCPLFFGVAHFHHIFEQLRFRQSSVGSIFLSAAFQFSY
;
A
#
# COMPACT_ATOMS: atom_id res chain seq x y z
N ARG A 1 -0.10 -8.12 19.22
CA ARG A 1 0.17 -7.92 17.77
C ARG A 1 1.66 -8.04 17.45
N ASP A 2 2.55 -7.59 18.33
CA ASP A 2 3.99 -7.45 18.04
C ASP A 2 4.88 -8.58 18.58
N HIS A 3 4.29 -9.74 18.92
CA HIS A 3 5.07 -10.90 19.33
C HIS A 3 5.87 -11.46 18.13
N PRO A 4 7.18 -11.75 18.28
CA PRO A 4 8.06 -12.09 17.14
C PRO A 4 7.60 -13.31 16.34
N ALA A 5 6.99 -14.31 17.00
CA ALA A 5 6.42 -15.47 16.33
C ALA A 5 5.23 -15.11 15.40
N VAL A 6 4.39 -14.15 15.80
CA VAL A 6 3.25 -13.69 15.00
C VAL A 6 3.75 -12.87 13.81
N ILE A 7 4.80 -12.06 14.00
CA ILE A 7 5.44 -11.30 12.93
C ILE A 7 6.02 -12.25 11.88
N LYS A 8 6.79 -13.27 12.30
CA LYS A 8 7.37 -14.26 11.36
C LYS A 8 6.29 -14.98 10.56
N ARG A 9 5.22 -15.45 11.21
CA ARG A 9 4.12 -16.13 10.51
C ARG A 9 3.42 -15.24 9.49
N ARG A 10 3.15 -13.97 9.85
CA ARG A 10 2.55 -12.99 8.92
C ARG A 10 3.48 -12.73 7.74
N PHE A 11 4.77 -12.58 8.00
CA PHE A 11 5.78 -12.37 6.96
C PHE A 11 5.83 -13.54 5.98
N THR A 12 5.89 -14.78 6.48
CA THR A 12 5.89 -15.98 5.65
C THR A 12 4.60 -16.09 4.85
N SER A 13 3.44 -15.83 5.47
CA SER A 13 2.16 -15.85 4.78
C SER A 13 2.10 -14.81 3.65
N VAL A 14 2.55 -13.58 3.92
CA VAL A 14 2.60 -12.51 2.93
C VAL A 14 3.52 -12.90 1.78
N LEU A 15 4.73 -13.41 2.07
CA LEU A 15 5.68 -13.85 1.06
C LEU A 15 5.11 -14.97 0.18
N VAL A 16 4.45 -15.97 0.77
CA VAL A 16 3.80 -17.05 0.01
C VAL A 16 2.70 -16.51 -0.89
N VAL A 17 1.78 -15.70 -0.35
CA VAL A 17 0.68 -15.12 -1.13
C VAL A 17 1.21 -14.25 -2.27
N SER A 18 2.15 -13.35 -1.98
CA SER A 18 2.81 -12.51 -2.99
C SER A 18 3.54 -13.30 -4.07
N SER A 19 4.08 -14.49 -3.74
CA SER A 19 4.73 -15.36 -4.74
C SER A 19 3.72 -16.11 -5.60
N LEU A 20 2.56 -16.47 -5.04
CA LEU A 20 1.49 -17.17 -5.75
C LEU A 20 0.65 -16.23 -6.63
N SER A 21 0.47 -14.96 -6.25
CA SER A 21 -0.38 -14.02 -7.00
C SER A 21 0.00 -13.86 -8.48
N PRO A 22 1.29 -13.71 -8.86
CA PRO A 22 1.68 -13.66 -10.27
C PRO A 22 1.38 -14.95 -11.04
N LEU A 23 1.44 -16.11 -10.37
CA LEU A 23 1.06 -17.40 -10.97
C LEU A 23 -0.44 -17.47 -11.26
N CYS A 24 -1.27 -16.89 -10.40
CA CYS A 24 -2.70 -16.77 -10.66
C CYS A 24 -2.99 -15.89 -11.87
N VAL A 25 -2.26 -14.79 -12.06
CA VAL A 25 -2.38 -13.92 -13.24
C VAL A 25 -1.97 -14.66 -14.51
N LEU A 26 -0.87 -15.43 -14.46
CA LEU A 26 -0.45 -16.29 -15.56
C LEU A 26 -1.55 -17.29 -15.93
N LEU A 27 -2.07 -18.03 -14.95
CA LEU A 27 -3.12 -19.02 -15.19
C LEU A 27 -4.37 -18.37 -15.78
N TRP A 28 -4.82 -17.25 -15.21
CA TRP A 28 -5.97 -16.50 -15.73
C TRP A 28 -5.76 -16.04 -17.18
N ARG A 29 -4.54 -15.58 -17.50
CA ARG A 29 -4.18 -15.17 -18.86
C ARG A 29 -4.29 -16.35 -19.84
N GLU A 30 -3.72 -17.50 -19.50
CA GLU A 30 -3.79 -18.71 -20.35
C GLU A 30 -5.23 -19.19 -20.54
N LEU A 31 -6.07 -19.09 -19.51
CA LEU A 31 -7.47 -19.50 -19.56
C LEU A 31 -8.36 -18.55 -20.38
N THR A 32 -8.08 -17.25 -20.36
CA THR A 32 -8.95 -16.23 -20.99
C THR A 32 -8.47 -15.77 -22.36
N GLY A 33 -7.18 -15.89 -22.68
CA GLY A 33 -6.63 -15.52 -23.99
C GLY A 33 -6.73 -14.02 -24.33
N ILE A 34 -7.03 -13.14 -23.37
CA ILE A 34 -7.34 -11.72 -23.61
C ILE A 34 -6.11 -10.89 -24.07
N GLN A 35 -4.88 -11.34 -23.80
CA GLN A 35 -3.63 -10.64 -24.11
C GLN A 35 -2.54 -11.62 -24.65
N PRO A 36 -2.74 -12.16 -25.87
CA PRO A 36 -1.74 -13.04 -26.48
C PRO A 36 -0.49 -12.22 -26.85
N GLY A 37 0.70 -12.71 -26.48
CA GLY A 37 1.99 -12.08 -26.84
C GLY A 37 2.57 -11.05 -25.86
N THR A 38 1.77 -10.47 -24.95
CA THR A 38 2.28 -9.54 -23.92
C THR A 38 3.09 -10.27 -22.84
N SER A 39 4.24 -9.75 -22.41
CA SER A 39 5.00 -10.37 -21.32
C SER A 39 4.23 -10.26 -19.99
N LEU A 40 4.39 -11.24 -19.09
CA LEU A 40 3.75 -11.21 -17.76
C LEU A 40 4.10 -9.93 -17.00
N LEU A 41 5.38 -9.52 -17.01
CA LEU A 41 5.85 -8.33 -16.32
C LEU A 41 5.18 -7.06 -16.86
N THR A 42 5.02 -6.97 -18.18
CA THR A 42 4.31 -5.86 -18.81
C THR A 42 2.83 -5.85 -18.44
N LEU A 43 2.18 -7.03 -18.41
CA LEU A 43 0.78 -7.16 -17.98
C LEU A 43 0.59 -6.75 -16.51
N MET A 44 1.56 -7.09 -15.66
CA MET A 44 1.64 -6.68 -14.26
C MET A 44 2.01 -5.20 -14.07
N GLY A 45 2.26 -4.46 -15.15
CA GLY A 45 2.55 -3.03 -15.11
C GLY A 45 4.00 -2.67 -14.80
N PHE A 46 4.93 -3.63 -14.78
CA PHE A 46 6.36 -3.35 -14.69
C PHE A 46 6.87 -2.79 -16.03
N ARG A 47 7.02 -1.47 -16.08
CA ARG A 47 7.52 -0.73 -17.24
C ARG A 47 8.43 0.42 -16.79
N LEU A 48 9.46 0.68 -17.57
CA LEU A 48 10.34 1.84 -17.38
C LEU A 48 9.78 3.09 -18.07
N GLU A 49 8.91 2.89 -19.06
CA GLU A 49 8.24 3.98 -19.76
C GLU A 49 7.37 4.79 -18.80
N GLY A 50 7.59 6.11 -18.76
CA GLY A 50 6.83 6.99 -17.89
C GLY A 50 7.10 6.78 -16.40
N ILE A 51 8.27 6.28 -16.01
CA ILE A 51 8.64 6.13 -14.60
C ILE A 51 8.58 7.45 -13.83
N PHE A 52 8.91 8.58 -14.47
CA PHE A 52 8.83 9.91 -13.87
C PHE A 52 7.39 10.30 -13.48
N PRO A 53 6.39 10.32 -14.39
CA PRO A 53 5.02 10.60 -13.99
C PRO A 53 4.45 9.53 -13.07
N ALA A 54 4.83 8.26 -13.23
CA ALA A 54 4.41 7.17 -12.34
C ALA A 54 4.92 7.33 -10.90
N ALA A 55 6.07 7.96 -10.68
CA ALA A 55 6.58 8.26 -9.35
C ALA A 55 6.08 9.62 -8.83
N LEU A 56 6.10 10.65 -9.68
CA LEU A 56 5.83 12.02 -9.28
C LEU A 56 4.34 12.27 -8.96
N LEU A 57 3.42 11.76 -9.79
CA LEU A 57 2.00 12.04 -9.61
C LEU A 57 1.43 11.42 -8.33
N PRO A 58 1.69 10.14 -7.99
CA PRO A 58 1.25 9.58 -6.71
C PRO A 58 1.89 10.28 -5.52
N LEU A 59 3.20 10.61 -5.61
CA LEU A 59 3.87 11.34 -4.54
C LEU A 59 3.25 12.72 -4.31
N LEU A 60 3.02 13.49 -5.36
CA LEU A 60 2.38 14.81 -5.25
C LEU A 60 0.97 14.69 -4.67
N LEU A 61 0.18 13.72 -5.14
CA LEU A 61 -1.15 13.46 -4.62
C LEU A 61 -1.12 13.14 -3.12
N THR A 62 -0.21 12.26 -2.67
CA THR A 62 -0.05 11.95 -1.24
C THR A 62 0.36 13.17 -0.43
N MET A 63 1.29 14.00 -0.93
CA MET A 63 1.71 15.22 -0.25
C MET A 63 0.58 16.23 -0.08
N ILE A 64 -0.29 16.38 -1.10
CA ILE A 64 -1.47 17.25 -1.03
C ILE A 64 -2.46 16.73 0.01
N LEU A 65 -2.72 15.42 0.00
CA LEU A 65 -3.71 14.81 0.87
C LEU A 65 -3.28 14.80 2.34
N PHE A 66 -1.98 14.66 2.59
CA PHE A 66 -1.40 14.72 3.94
C PHE A 66 -0.80 16.11 4.28
N LEU A 67 -1.14 17.16 3.52
CA LEU A 67 -0.61 18.50 3.74
C LEU A 67 -0.92 19.02 5.15
N GLY A 68 -2.12 18.75 5.68
CA GLY A 68 -2.51 19.13 7.04
C GLY A 68 -1.59 18.54 8.11
N PRO A 69 -1.46 17.20 8.21
CA PRO A 69 -0.50 16.56 9.11
C PRO A 69 0.96 16.99 8.91
N LEU A 70 1.39 17.25 7.67
CA LEU A 70 2.74 17.75 7.38
C LEU A 70 2.95 19.17 7.92
N MET A 71 1.96 20.05 7.76
CA MET A 71 1.99 21.40 8.35
C MET A 71 1.99 21.33 9.87
N GLN A 72 1.15 20.48 10.47
CA GLN A 72 1.14 20.29 11.92
C GLN A 72 2.51 19.80 12.43
N LEU A 73 3.11 18.81 11.77
CA LEU A 73 4.45 18.33 12.11
C LEU A 73 5.50 19.45 12.03
N SER A 74 5.40 20.34 11.04
CA SER A 74 6.30 21.48 10.90
C SER A 74 6.12 22.56 11.97
N MET A 75 4.91 22.69 12.53
CA MET A 75 4.61 23.66 13.60
C MET A 75 4.92 23.11 15.00
N ASP A 76 4.67 21.82 15.23
CA ASP A 76 4.87 21.15 16.52
C ASP A 76 6.35 20.83 16.79
N CYS A 77 7.19 20.71 15.76
CA CYS A 77 8.64 20.63 15.91
C CYS A 77 9.26 22.03 15.81
N PRO A 78 9.76 22.63 16.92
CA PRO A 78 10.60 23.83 16.86
C PRO A 78 12.00 23.55 16.27
N CYS A 79 12.25 22.31 15.80
CA CYS A 79 13.43 21.97 15.03
C CYS A 79 13.44 22.82 13.77
N ASP A 80 14.46 23.65 13.64
CA ASP A 80 14.78 24.32 12.39
C ASP A 80 14.65 23.29 11.26
N LEU A 81 13.90 23.58 10.20
CA LEU A 81 13.61 22.64 9.09
C LEU A 81 14.90 21.95 8.59
N THR A 82 16.01 22.66 8.72
CA THR A 82 17.40 22.22 8.48
C THR A 82 17.82 21.01 9.32
N ASP A 83 17.47 20.93 10.60
CA ASP A 83 17.80 19.81 11.49
C ASP A 83 16.95 18.57 11.20
N GLY A 84 15.66 18.75 10.89
CA GLY A 84 14.82 17.66 10.38
C GLY A 84 15.39 17.08 9.09
N LEU A 85 15.80 17.95 8.16
CA LEU A 85 16.45 17.55 6.91
C LEU A 85 17.77 16.83 7.16
N LYS A 86 18.60 17.29 8.11
CA LYS A 86 19.87 16.62 8.47
C LYS A 86 19.63 15.20 8.97
N VAL A 87 18.61 14.98 9.78
CA VAL A 87 18.27 13.62 10.28
C VAL A 87 17.78 12.73 9.15
N VAL A 88 16.96 13.26 8.24
CA VAL A 88 16.48 12.55 7.05
C VAL A 88 17.62 12.26 6.08
N LEU A 89 18.60 13.15 5.94
CA LEU A 89 19.74 12.95 5.04
C LEU A 89 20.89 12.14 5.68
N ALA A 90 20.83 11.87 6.99
CA ALA A 90 21.89 11.15 7.70
C ALA A 90 21.87 9.64 7.40
N PRO A 91 22.94 9.07 6.78
CA PRO A 91 22.99 7.65 6.44
C PRO A 91 22.87 6.71 7.65
N ARG A 92 23.39 7.15 8.81
CA ARG A 92 23.32 6.40 10.07
C ARG A 92 21.89 6.24 10.60
N SER A 93 21.00 7.19 10.31
CA SER A 93 19.58 7.09 10.67
C SER A 93 18.89 6.02 9.83
N TRP A 94 19.12 6.03 8.51
CA TRP A 94 18.60 5.01 7.60
C TRP A 94 19.15 3.62 7.89
N ALA A 95 20.44 3.49 8.21
CA ALA A 95 21.02 2.21 8.59
C ALA A 95 20.31 1.59 9.80
N ARG A 96 19.98 2.41 10.82
CA ARG A 96 19.21 1.95 11.98
C ARG A 96 17.78 1.53 11.60
N CYS A 97 17.11 2.31 10.74
CA CYS A 97 15.79 1.97 10.22
C CYS A 97 15.80 0.64 9.46
N LEU A 98 16.81 0.40 8.61
CA LEU A 98 16.94 -0.83 7.85
C LEU A 98 17.23 -2.06 8.73
N THR A 99 17.86 -1.87 9.89
CA THR A 99 18.03 -2.96 10.87
C THR A 99 16.78 -3.24 11.69
N ASP A 100 15.82 -2.32 11.74
CA ASP A 100 14.56 -2.51 12.46
C ASP A 100 13.54 -3.28 11.59
N MET A 101 13.26 -4.52 11.98
CA MET A 101 12.29 -5.39 11.32
C MET A 101 10.87 -4.81 11.29
N ARG A 102 10.46 -4.00 12.29
CA ARG A 102 9.14 -3.36 12.30
C ARG A 102 9.09 -2.22 11.28
N TRP A 103 10.15 -1.42 11.22
CA TRP A 103 10.28 -0.36 10.24
C TRP A 103 10.27 -0.94 8.82
N LEU A 104 11.09 -1.97 8.56
CA LEU A 104 11.15 -2.64 7.25
C LEU A 104 9.78 -3.21 6.85
N ARG A 105 9.08 -3.86 7.79
CA ARG A 105 7.73 -4.38 7.56
C ARG A 105 6.77 -3.27 7.14
N ASN A 106 6.74 -2.16 7.87
CA ASN A 106 5.75 -1.11 7.68
C ASN A 106 6.06 -0.21 6.48
N GLN A 107 7.33 0.06 6.21
CA GLN A 107 7.75 1.07 5.22
C GLN A 107 8.17 0.48 3.87
N VAL A 108 8.55 -0.81 3.83
CA VAL A 108 9.04 -1.45 2.60
C VAL A 108 8.13 -2.61 2.22
N ILE A 109 7.99 -3.60 3.09
CA ILE A 109 7.34 -4.86 2.72
C ILE A 109 5.84 -4.67 2.52
N ALA A 110 5.14 -4.01 3.46
CA ALA A 110 3.70 -3.79 3.31
C ALA A 110 3.36 -3.04 2.01
N PRO A 111 3.95 -1.85 1.72
CA PRO A 111 3.68 -1.15 0.47
C PRO A 111 4.00 -1.97 -0.78
N LEU A 112 5.13 -2.68 -0.81
CA LEU A 112 5.50 -3.51 -1.96
C LEU A 112 4.51 -4.65 -2.19
N THR A 113 4.07 -5.30 -1.11
CA THR A 113 3.14 -6.42 -1.21
C THR A 113 1.74 -5.97 -1.61
N GLU A 114 1.33 -4.79 -1.15
CA GLU A 114 0.05 -4.17 -1.53
C GLU A 114 0.07 -3.78 -3.01
N GLU A 115 1.11 -3.09 -3.48
CA GLU A 115 1.27 -2.75 -4.90
C GLU A 115 1.31 -3.99 -5.80
N LEU A 116 2.03 -5.03 -5.38
CA LEU A 116 2.10 -6.28 -6.13
C LEU A 116 0.73 -6.98 -6.23
N VAL A 117 0.02 -7.13 -5.11
CA VAL A 117 -1.23 -7.89 -5.09
C VAL A 117 -2.37 -7.11 -5.75
N PHE A 118 -2.59 -5.85 -5.36
CA PHE A 118 -3.71 -5.07 -5.84
C PHE A 118 -3.44 -4.51 -7.24
N ARG A 119 -2.31 -3.82 -7.43
CA ARG A 119 -2.05 -3.13 -8.70
C ARG A 119 -1.48 -4.06 -9.76
N ALA A 120 -0.53 -4.91 -9.40
CA ALA A 120 0.16 -5.75 -10.38
C ALA A 120 -0.63 -7.03 -10.71
N CYS A 121 -1.42 -7.57 -9.78
CA CYS A 121 -2.17 -8.81 -10.01
C CYS A 121 -3.68 -8.61 -10.22
N MET A 122 -4.37 -7.88 -9.34
CA MET A 122 -5.83 -7.74 -9.44
C MET A 122 -6.27 -6.78 -10.56
N LEU A 123 -5.63 -5.61 -10.68
CA LEU A 123 -5.99 -4.61 -11.68
C LEU A 123 -5.98 -5.14 -13.14
N PRO A 124 -4.96 -5.89 -13.63
CA PRO A 124 -4.99 -6.41 -15.00
C PRO A 124 -6.05 -7.48 -15.25
N MET A 125 -6.55 -8.14 -14.20
CA MET A 125 -7.69 -9.07 -14.30
C MET A 125 -9.04 -8.32 -14.31
N LEU A 126 -9.12 -7.19 -13.61
CA LEU A 126 -10.33 -6.35 -13.53
C LEU A 126 -10.51 -5.49 -14.79
N ALA A 127 -9.43 -4.88 -15.29
CA ALA A 127 -9.51 -3.90 -16.38
C ALA A 127 -10.20 -4.42 -17.66
N PRO A 128 -9.98 -5.67 -18.10
CA PRO A 128 -10.70 -6.21 -19.26
C PRO A 128 -12.18 -6.50 -19.01
N CYS A 129 -12.55 -6.75 -17.75
CA CYS A 129 -13.93 -7.08 -17.37
C CYS A 129 -14.79 -5.82 -17.17
N THR A 130 -14.22 -4.77 -16.59
CA THR A 130 -14.96 -3.57 -16.17
C THR A 130 -14.57 -2.30 -16.92
N GLY A 131 -13.52 -2.35 -17.75
CA GLY A 131 -12.86 -1.17 -18.31
C GLY A 131 -11.87 -0.52 -17.33
N LEU A 132 -10.95 0.28 -17.87
CA LEU A 132 -9.83 0.86 -17.11
C LEU A 132 -10.30 1.81 -16.01
N GLY A 133 -11.25 2.70 -16.29
CA GLY A 133 -11.77 3.66 -15.31
C GLY A 133 -12.38 2.97 -14.09
N PRO A 134 -13.43 2.14 -14.25
CA PRO A 134 -14.03 1.42 -13.14
C PRO A 134 -13.06 0.49 -12.40
N ALA A 135 -12.09 -0.12 -13.10
CA ALA A 135 -11.09 -0.98 -12.47
C ALA A 135 -10.16 -0.22 -11.52
N VAL A 136 -9.74 1.00 -11.89
CA VAL A 136 -8.89 1.87 -11.05
C VAL A 136 -9.59 2.26 -9.75
N PHE A 137 -10.91 2.46 -9.77
CA PHE A 137 -11.68 2.76 -8.56
C PHE A 137 -12.09 1.51 -7.78
N THR A 138 -12.35 0.39 -8.46
CA THR A 138 -12.85 -0.84 -7.81
C THR A 138 -11.74 -1.62 -7.11
N CYS A 139 -10.54 -1.65 -7.70
CA CYS A 139 -9.40 -2.35 -7.11
C CYS A 139 -9.06 -1.90 -5.67
N PRO A 140 -8.94 -0.59 -5.35
CA PRO A 140 -8.70 -0.14 -3.97
C PRO A 140 -9.88 -0.40 -3.02
N LEU A 141 -11.12 -0.57 -3.51
CA LEU A 141 -12.25 -0.94 -2.63
C LEU A 141 -12.05 -2.32 -2.01
N PHE A 142 -11.47 -3.29 -2.74
CA PHE A 142 -11.13 -4.60 -2.17
C PHE A 142 -10.10 -4.47 -1.03
N PHE A 143 -9.14 -3.56 -1.19
CA PHE A 143 -8.18 -3.24 -0.13
C PHE A 143 -8.89 -2.65 1.09
N GLY A 144 -9.78 -1.68 0.90
CA GLY A 144 -10.58 -1.10 1.98
C GLY A 144 -11.44 -2.14 2.72
N VAL A 145 -12.09 -3.05 1.97
CA VAL A 145 -12.90 -4.12 2.54
C VAL A 145 -12.08 -5.08 3.42
N ALA A 146 -10.86 -5.42 2.99
CA ALA A 146 -9.97 -6.28 3.77
C ALA A 146 -9.62 -5.69 5.15
N HIS A 147 -9.68 -4.36 5.29
CA HIS A 147 -9.40 -3.65 6.53
C HIS A 147 -10.62 -3.46 7.45
N PHE A 148 -11.83 -3.86 7.02
CA PHE A 148 -13.02 -3.81 7.90
C PHE A 148 -12.84 -4.56 9.22
N HIS A 149 -11.98 -5.59 9.24
CA HIS A 149 -11.67 -6.32 10.47
C HIS A 149 -11.13 -5.41 11.60
N HIS A 150 -10.45 -4.30 11.28
CA HIS A 150 -10.02 -3.32 12.26
C HIS A 150 -11.18 -2.56 12.90
N ILE A 151 -12.22 -2.27 12.12
CA ILE A 151 -13.42 -1.57 12.60
C ILE A 151 -14.19 -2.47 13.57
N PHE A 152 -14.39 -3.74 13.22
CA PHE A 152 -15.01 -4.73 14.11
C PHE A 152 -14.24 -4.86 15.43
N GLU A 153 -12.91 -4.82 15.36
CA GLU A 153 -12.07 -4.90 16.55
C GLU A 153 -12.18 -3.66 17.44
N GLN A 154 -12.14 -2.45 16.87
CA GLN A 154 -12.31 -1.21 17.64
C GLN A 154 -13.66 -1.13 18.32
N LEU A 155 -14.73 -1.59 17.65
CA LEU A 155 -16.06 -1.70 18.22
C LEU A 155 -16.10 -2.73 19.37
N ARG A 156 -15.47 -3.90 19.18
CA ARG A 156 -15.42 -4.96 20.19
C ARG A 156 -14.69 -4.54 21.46
N PHE A 157 -13.59 -3.79 21.35
CA PHE A 157 -12.80 -3.33 22.49
C PHE A 157 -13.20 -1.94 23.02
N ARG A 158 -14.27 -1.33 22.47
CA ARG A 158 -14.81 0.00 22.87
C ARG A 158 -13.71 1.07 22.98
N GLN A 159 -12.76 1.09 22.04
CA GLN A 159 -11.64 2.04 22.11
C GLN A 159 -12.02 3.49 21.81
N SER A 160 -13.19 3.72 21.21
CA SER A 160 -13.68 5.05 20.84
C SER A 160 -15.22 5.06 20.72
N SER A 161 -15.82 6.24 20.56
CA SER A 161 -17.27 6.34 20.29
C SER A 161 -17.60 5.71 18.94
N VAL A 162 -18.77 5.07 18.83
CA VAL A 162 -19.22 4.39 17.60
C VAL A 162 -19.20 5.37 16.42
N GLY A 163 -19.68 6.61 16.62
CA GLY A 163 -19.66 7.65 15.60
C GLY A 163 -18.25 8.00 15.11
N SER A 164 -17.26 8.09 16.02
CA SER A 164 -15.87 8.37 15.64
C SER A 164 -15.23 7.21 14.87
N ILE A 165 -15.51 5.96 15.26
CA ILE A 165 -15.02 4.76 14.56
C ILE A 165 -15.59 4.73 13.13
N PHE A 166 -16.89 4.93 12.98
CA PHE A 166 -17.54 4.95 11.66
C PHE A 166 -17.08 6.12 10.79
N LEU A 167 -16.88 7.32 11.36
CA LEU A 167 -16.39 8.47 10.61
C LEU A 167 -14.95 8.25 10.13
N SER A 168 -14.08 7.73 10.99
CA SER A 168 -12.71 7.37 10.62
C SER A 168 -12.68 6.29 9.54
N ALA A 169 -13.54 5.27 9.67
CA ALA A 169 -13.69 4.21 8.68
C ALA A 169 -14.17 4.72 7.32
N ALA A 170 -15.21 5.55 7.32
CA ALA A 170 -15.77 6.14 6.11
C ALA A 170 -14.73 7.01 5.41
N PHE A 171 -13.99 7.84 6.18
CA PHE A 171 -12.91 8.66 5.66
C PHE A 171 -11.79 7.80 5.03
N GLN A 172 -11.33 6.76 5.74
CA GLN A 172 -10.30 5.82 5.25
C GLN A 172 -10.75 5.02 4.01
N PHE A 173 -12.05 4.76 3.86
CA PHE A 173 -12.60 4.01 2.73
C PHE A 173 -12.89 4.90 1.51
N SER A 174 -13.19 6.18 1.72
CA SER A 174 -13.45 7.16 0.67
C SER A 174 -12.19 7.76 0.05
N TYR A 175 -11.06 7.59 0.73
CA TYR A 175 -9.73 8.00 0.33
C TYR A 175 -9.07 6.92 -0.52
#